data_AF-A0A9P7RYE0-F1
#
_entry.id   AF-A0A9P7RYE0-F1
#
_cell.length_a   1.000
_cell.length_b   1.000
_cell.length_c   1.000
_cell.angle_alpha   90.00
_cell.angle_beta   90.00
_cell.angle_gamma   90.00
#
_symmetry.space_group_name_H-M   'P 1'
#
loop_
_entity.id
_entity.type
_entity.pdbx_description
1 polymer ?
#
loop_
_entity_poly.entity_id
_entity_poly.type
_entity_poly.pdbx_seq_one_letter_code
_entity_poly.pdbx_strand_id
1 'polypeptide(L)'
;MAEAWSQFLAALDVAIVRSVGSCPVCLEEYKPDRLPTTNTCGHSFCDECTAGLQKHGNKECPVCRATLMGGTKCLGFRQLLLNLWDR
;
A
#
# COMPACT_ATOMS: atom_id res chain seq x y z
N MET A 1 3.20 26.30 23.88
CA MET A 1 2.13 25.29 24.00
C MET A 1 1.65 24.73 22.65
N ALA A 2 1.72 25.47 21.54
CA ALA A 2 1.32 24.96 20.21
C ALA A 2 2.33 24.00 19.57
N GLU A 3 3.64 24.21 19.76
CA GLU A 3 4.70 23.45 19.06
C GLU A 3 4.75 21.95 19.42
N ALA A 4 4.42 21.60 20.67
CA ALA A 4 4.42 20.21 21.13
C ALA A 4 3.28 19.38 20.53
N TRP A 5 2.11 20.00 20.31
CA TRP A 5 0.98 19.33 19.66
C TRP A 5 1.22 19.16 18.15
N SER A 6 1.88 20.13 17.50
CA SER A 6 2.27 20.04 16.09
C SER A 6 3.23 18.87 15.82
N GLN A 7 4.22 18.67 16.70
CA GLN A 7 5.17 17.56 16.58
C GLN A 7 4.50 16.21 16.86
N PHE A 8 3.57 16.16 17.82
CA PHE A 8 2.83 14.94 18.15
C PHE A 8 1.89 14.49 17.02
N LEU A 9 1.15 15.43 16.40
CA LEU A 9 0.28 15.14 15.25
C LEU A 9 1.08 14.73 14.01
N ALA A 10 2.24 15.36 13.75
CA ALA A 10 3.14 14.96 12.67
C ALA A 10 3.69 13.53 12.86
N ALA A 11 4.01 13.14 14.11
CA ALA A 11 4.47 11.79 14.43
C ALA A 11 3.35 10.73 14.29
N LEU A 12 2.11 11.09 14.64
CA LEU A 12 0.94 10.21 14.48
C LEU A 12 0.64 9.94 12.99
N ASP A 13 0.75 10.96 12.14
CA ASP A 13 0.57 10.84 10.68
C ASP A 13 1.58 9.87 10.05
N VAL A 14 2.86 9.97 10.45
CA VAL A 14 3.94 9.12 9.91
C VAL A 14 3.76 7.66 10.33
N ALA A 15 3.38 7.40 11.58
CA ALA A 15 3.18 6.03 12.08
C ALA A 15 1.97 5.36 11.43
N ILE A 16 0.87 6.10 11.24
CA ILE A 16 -0.32 5.59 10.54
C ILE A 16 0.03 5.30 9.09
N VAL A 17 0.61 6.25 8.35
CA VAL A 17 1.01 6.05 6.94
C VAL A 17 1.96 4.86 6.78
N ARG A 18 2.92 4.66 7.70
CA ARG A 18 3.80 3.47 7.68
C ARG A 18 3.04 2.17 7.90
N SER A 19 2.05 2.15 8.79
CA SER A 19 1.24 0.96 9.06
C SER A 19 0.26 0.60 7.93
N VAL A 20 -0.25 1.59 7.19
CA VAL A 20 -1.10 1.37 5.99
C VAL A 20 -0.29 1.33 4.69
N GLY A 21 1.02 1.57 4.78
CA GLY A 21 1.91 1.85 3.66
C GLY A 21 2.78 0.69 3.23
N SER A 22 2.57 -0.52 3.74
CA SER A 22 3.38 -1.70 3.39
C SER A 22 2.56 -2.84 2.81
N CYS A 23 3.14 -3.58 1.88
CA CYS A 23 2.51 -4.75 1.28
C CYS A 23 2.47 -5.92 2.27
N PRO A 24 1.29 -6.53 2.55
CA PRO A 24 1.20 -7.64 3.50
C PRO A 24 1.79 -8.97 2.98
N VAL A 25 2.20 -9.04 1.71
CA VAL A 25 2.80 -10.24 1.10
C VAL A 25 4.32 -10.22 1.21
N CYS A 26 4.97 -9.12 0.81
CA CYS A 26 6.43 -8.99 0.85
C CYS A 26 6.95 -8.18 2.05
N LEU A 27 6.06 -7.57 2.85
CA LEU A 27 6.38 -6.75 4.03
C LEU A 27 7.21 -5.50 3.74
N GLU A 28 7.29 -5.11 2.47
CA GLU A 28 8.00 -3.91 2.04
C GLU A 28 7.05 -2.71 1.88
N GLU A 29 7.59 -1.51 2.09
CA GLU A 29 6.88 -0.24 1.92
C GLU A 29 6.50 0.00 0.44
N TYR A 30 5.32 0.60 0.25
CA TYR A 30 4.86 1.10 -1.03
C TYR A 30 5.66 2.34 -1.42
N LYS A 31 5.99 2.44 -2.71
CA LYS A 31 6.79 3.53 -3.27
C LYS A 31 6.12 4.08 -4.54
N PRO A 32 6.49 5.28 -5.02
CA PRO A 32 5.92 5.84 -6.25
C PRO A 32 6.05 4.94 -7.49
N ASP A 33 7.08 4.08 -7.51
CA ASP A 33 7.37 3.06 -8.51
C ASP A 33 6.76 1.69 -8.17
N ARG A 34 6.31 1.48 -6.93
CA ARG A 34 5.76 0.22 -6.43
C ARG A 34 4.44 0.44 -5.70
N LEU A 35 3.39 0.56 -6.51
CA LEU A 35 2.09 1.02 -6.03
C LEU A 35 1.23 -0.12 -5.48
N PRO A 36 0.41 0.15 -4.46
CA PRO A 36 -0.64 -0.77 -4.07
C PRO A 36 -1.65 -0.94 -5.22
N THR A 37 -1.96 -2.19 -5.52
CA THR A 37 -2.98 -2.65 -6.46
C THR A 37 -4.08 -3.31 -5.64
N THR A 38 -5.27 -2.70 -5.68
CA THR A 38 -6.45 -3.19 -4.98
C THR A 38 -7.19 -4.19 -5.84
N ASN A 39 -7.38 -5.39 -5.32
CA ASN A 39 -8.13 -6.43 -6.01
C ASN A 39 -9.64 -6.23 -5.80
N THR A 40 -10.45 -6.93 -6.58
CA THR A 40 -11.92 -6.92 -6.47
C THR A 40 -12.46 -7.30 -5.10
N CYS A 41 -11.70 -8.06 -4.31
CA CYS A 41 -12.04 -8.36 -2.91
C CYS A 41 -11.74 -7.23 -1.91
N GLY A 42 -11.16 -6.11 -2.36
CA GLY A 42 -10.81 -4.94 -1.53
C GLY A 42 -9.43 -4.99 -0.89
N HIS A 43 -8.70 -6.11 -0.97
CA HIS A 43 -7.34 -6.20 -0.42
C HIS A 43 -6.30 -5.71 -1.44
N SER A 44 -5.32 -4.96 -0.95
CA SER A 44 -4.27 -4.34 -1.75
C SER A 44 -2.91 -4.99 -1.52
N PHE A 45 -2.17 -5.21 -2.61
CA PHE A 45 -0.79 -5.71 -2.60
C PHE A 45 0.07 -4.83 -3.51
N CYS A 46 1.39 -4.81 -3.37
CA CYS A 46 2.20 -4.11 -4.37
C CYS A 46 1.99 -4.73 -5.76
N ASP A 47 2.18 -3.93 -6.81
CA ASP A 47 2.01 -4.36 -8.19
C ASP A 47 2.94 -5.52 -8.57
N GLU A 48 4.15 -5.56 -8.03
CA GLU A 48 5.06 -6.71 -8.16
C GLU A 48 4.47 -8.00 -7.56
N CYS A 49 3.98 -7.98 -6.33
CA CYS A 49 3.36 -9.15 -5.71
C CYS A 49 2.09 -9.57 -6.45
N THR A 50 1.28 -8.60 -6.88
CA THR A 50 0.09 -8.87 -7.69
C THR A 50 0.46 -9.55 -9.01
N ALA A 51 1.46 -9.05 -9.71
CA ALA A 51 1.97 -9.65 -10.95
C ALA A 51 2.58 -11.03 -10.71
N GLY A 52 3.28 -11.24 -9.59
CA GLY A 52 3.83 -12.53 -9.19
C GLY A 52 2.73 -13.58 -8.97
N LEU A 53 1.69 -13.23 -8.21
CA LEU A 53 0.53 -14.11 -7.98
C LEU A 53 -0.11 -14.53 -9.30
N GLN A 54 -0.32 -13.59 -10.22
CA GLN A 54 -0.87 -13.88 -11.55
C GLN A 54 0.06 -14.80 -12.39
N LYS A 55 1.37 -14.54 -12.39
CA LYS A 55 2.36 -15.36 -13.13
C LYS A 55 2.44 -16.79 -12.62
N HIS A 56 2.34 -17.00 -11.31
CA HIS A 56 2.38 -18.33 -10.70
C HIS A 56 1.04 -19.07 -10.76
N GLY A 57 0.00 -18.47 -11.35
CA GLY A 57 -1.33 -19.09 -11.46
C GLY A 57 -2.12 -19.06 -10.15
N ASN A 58 -1.69 -18.28 -9.15
CA ASN A 58 -2.44 -18.10 -7.92
C ASN A 58 -3.64 -17.20 -8.18
N LYS A 59 -4.83 -17.78 -8.15
CA LYS A 59 -6.11 -17.10 -8.41
C LYS A 59 -6.81 -16.66 -7.13
N GLU A 60 -6.20 -16.81 -5.96
CA GLU A 60 -6.83 -16.54 -4.68
C GLU A 60 -6.11 -15.43 -3.93
N CYS A 61 -6.88 -14.59 -3.25
CA CYS A 61 -6.36 -13.54 -2.38
C CYS A 61 -5.62 -14.16 -1.18
N PRO A 62 -4.36 -13.78 -0.91
CA PRO A 62 -3.61 -14.26 0.24
C PRO A 62 -4.26 -13.98 1.61
N VAL A 63 -5.15 -12.97 1.68
CA VAL A 63 -5.78 -12.54 2.93
C VAL A 63 -7.13 -13.22 3.15
N CYS A 64 -8.02 -13.20 2.14
CA CYS A 64 -9.40 -13.65 2.29
C CYS A 64 -9.78 -14.84 1.39
N ARG A 65 -8.85 -15.35 0.57
CA ARG A 65 -9.04 -16.46 -0.38
C ARG A 65 -10.10 -16.25 -1.45
N ALA A 66 -10.66 -15.05 -1.58
CA ALA A 66 -11.53 -14.69 -2.69
C ALA A 66 -10.77 -14.74 -4.03
N THR A 67 -11.47 -15.06 -5.11
CA THR A 67 -10.88 -15.11 -6.44
C THR A 67 -10.33 -13.73 -6.85
N LEU A 68 -9.06 -13.69 -7.24
CA LEU A 68 -8.38 -12.52 -7.79
C LEU A 68 -8.87 -12.28 -9.22
N MET A 69 -9.82 -11.35 -9.37
CA MET A 69 -10.30 -10.90 -10.67
C MET A 69 -9.85 -9.46 -10.90
N GLY A 70 -8.75 -9.27 -11.63
CA GLY A 70 -8.22 -7.95 -11.95
C GLY A 70 -7.80 -7.14 -10.70
N GLY A 71 -7.02 -6.09 -10.93
CA GLY A 71 -6.57 -5.20 -9.88
C GLY A 71 -6.40 -3.77 -10.39
N THR A 72 -6.79 -2.80 -9.58
CA THR A 72 -6.66 -1.38 -9.90
C THR A 72 -5.54 -0.77 -9.08
N LYS A 73 -4.56 -0.13 -9.73
CA LYS A 73 -3.50 0.61 -9.05
C LYS A 73 -4.10 1.81 -8.32
N CYS A 74 -3.75 2.01 -7.05
CA CYS A 74 -4.15 3.18 -6.27
C CYS A 74 -3.30 4.41 -6.67
N LEU A 75 -3.65 5.06 -7.78
CA LEU A 75 -2.92 6.23 -8.29
C LEU A 75 -2.96 7.43 -7.32
N GLY A 76 -4.02 7.59 -6.53
CA GLY A 76 -4.06 8.60 -5.46
C GLY A 76 -2.97 8.37 -4.41
N PHE A 77 -2.65 7.12 -4.13
CA PHE A 77 -1.55 6.75 -3.22
C PHE A 77 -0.18 7.11 -3.81
N ARG A 78 -0.02 7.06 -5.15
CA ARG A 78 1.20 7.51 -5.82
C ARG A 78 1.50 8.99 -5.56
N GLN A 79 0.51 9.86 -5.67
CA GLN A 79 0.70 11.30 -5.46
C GLN A 79 1.05 11.60 -4.00
N LEU A 80 0.42 10.90 -3.06
CA LEU A 80 0.77 10.97 -1.64
C LEU A 80 2.23 10.57 -1.41
N LEU A 81 2.66 9.43 -1.97
CA LEU A 81 4.03 8.94 -1.81
C LEU A 81 5.07 9.87 -2.44
N LEU A 82 4.79 10.46 -3.60
CA LEU A 82 5.69 11.45 -4.21
C LEU A 82 5.89 12.66 -3.30
N ASN A 83 4.82 13.15 -2.67
CA ASN A 83 4.90 14.29 -1.77
C ASN A 83 5.59 13.96 -0.43
N LEU A 84 5.59 12.68 -0.03
CA LEU A 84 6.18 12.21 1.23
C LEU A 84 7.62 11.73 1.10
N TRP A 85 8.01 11.18 -0.06
CA TRP A 85 9.37 10.64 -0.30
C TRP A 85 10.41 11.74 -0.54
N ASP A 86 9.99 12.90 -1.04
CA ASP A 86 10.86 14.06 -1.31
C ASP A 86 11.15 14.94 -0.06
N ARG A 87 10.82 14.45 1.15
CA ARG A 87 11.15 15.09 2.43
C ARG A 87 12.14 14.25 3.23
#